data_AF-A0A6J5ZTT8-F1
#
_entry.id   AF-A0A6J5ZTT8-F1
#
_cell.length_a   1.000
_cell.length_b   1.000
_cell.length_c   1.000
_cell.angle_alpha   90.00
_cell.angle_beta   90.00
_cell.angle_gamma   90.00
#
_symmetry.space_group_name_H-M   'P 1'
#
loop_
_entity.id
_entity.type
_entity.pdbx_description
1 polymer ?
#
loop_
_entity_poly.entity_id
_entity_poly.type
_entity_poly.pdbx_seq_one_letter_code
_entity_poly.pdbx_strand_id
1 'polypeptide(L)'
;MSRQLNPADAGDSDLLAGIAPLDASLGTDDLWFGVWVRAFNSSDSIQATADDFKIVDTRGEEFTPMLVDESNKLVFRKAAVLADGGQYPNPNSAAANLPTTGAILIFKLPSATLDYRPLELEIRSSSLPGKQASVTLDV
;
A
#
# COMPACT_ATOMS: atom_id res chain seq x y z
N MET A 1 -1.87 2.63 -8.91
CA MET A 1 -1.19 3.93 -8.95
C MET A 1 -0.13 3.93 -7.85
N SER A 2 1.05 4.45 -8.15
CA SER A 2 2.16 4.58 -7.21
C SER A 2 2.87 5.92 -7.43
N ARG A 3 3.49 6.47 -6.38
CA ARG A 3 4.34 7.67 -6.46
C ARG A 3 5.15 7.91 -5.18
N GLN A 4 6.17 8.76 -5.29
CA GLN A 4 6.80 9.38 -4.13
C GLN A 4 5.81 10.29 -3.38
N LEU A 5 5.93 10.31 -2.05
CA LEU A 5 5.21 11.21 -1.16
C LEU A 5 6.14 12.32 -0.66
N ASN A 6 5.62 13.53 -0.57
CA ASN A 6 6.32 14.68 -0.03
C ASN A 6 5.74 15.06 1.35
N PRO A 7 6.39 14.70 2.47
CA PRO A 7 5.87 15.03 3.80
C PRO A 7 5.75 16.54 4.09
N ALA A 8 6.36 17.41 3.28
CA ALA A 8 6.15 18.86 3.38
C ALA A 8 4.85 19.33 2.71
N ASP A 9 4.23 18.52 1.86
CA ASP A 9 2.89 18.76 1.32
C ASP A 9 1.82 18.32 2.34
N ALA A 10 0.82 19.17 2.56
CA ALA A 10 -0.21 18.91 3.56
C ALA A 10 -1.02 17.64 3.27
N GLY A 11 -1.32 17.34 2.00
CA GLY A 11 -2.08 16.16 1.62
C GLY A 11 -1.30 14.87 1.84
N ASP A 12 0.01 14.90 1.59
CA ASP A 12 0.89 13.75 1.82
C ASP A 12 1.22 13.54 3.30
N SER A 13 1.31 14.61 4.08
CA SER A 13 1.47 14.53 5.53
C SER A 13 0.32 13.76 6.19
N ASP A 14 -0.92 14.00 5.76
CA ASP A 14 -2.10 13.27 6.25
C ASP A 14 -2.04 11.77 5.90
N LEU A 15 -1.45 11.39 4.77
CA LEU A 15 -1.23 9.99 4.42
C LEU A 15 -0.24 9.32 5.38
N LEU A 16 0.77 10.06 5.84
CA LEU A 16 1.83 9.57 6.72
C LEU A 16 1.47 9.60 8.22
N ALA A 17 0.33 10.19 8.58
CA ALA A 17 -0.15 10.23 9.96
C ALA A 17 -0.27 8.83 10.57
N GLY A 18 0.15 8.67 11.83
CA GLY A 18 0.07 7.40 12.56
C GLY A 18 1.24 6.43 12.33
N ILE A 19 2.25 6.79 11.53
CA ILE A 19 3.54 6.09 11.54
C ILE A 19 4.24 6.37 12.88
N ALA A 20 4.78 5.33 13.51
CA ALA A 20 5.45 5.48 14.80
C ALA A 20 6.60 6.51 14.71
N PRO A 21 6.78 7.40 15.70
CA PRO A 21 7.77 8.48 15.61
C PRO A 21 9.20 8.02 15.32
N LEU A 22 9.59 6.84 15.81
CA LEU A 22 10.91 6.26 15.58
C LEU A 22 11.12 5.87 14.09
N ASP A 23 10.04 5.51 13.42
CA ASP A 23 10.04 5.08 12.02
C ASP A 23 9.71 6.24 11.05
N ALA A 24 9.11 7.31 11.57
CA ALA A 24 8.67 8.47 10.80
C ALA A 24 9.83 9.37 10.34
N SER A 25 11.05 9.19 10.86
CA SER A 25 12.22 9.94 10.39
C SER A 25 12.74 9.38 9.07
N LEU A 26 12.73 10.18 8.00
CA LEU A 26 13.49 9.89 6.79
C LEU A 26 14.97 10.21 7.03
N GLY A 27 15.86 9.27 6.67
CA GLY A 27 17.26 9.60 6.47
C GLY A 27 17.43 10.54 5.27
N THR A 28 18.62 11.14 5.12
CA THR A 28 18.93 12.03 4.00
C THR A 28 18.76 11.37 2.63
N ASP A 29 18.90 10.05 2.58
CA ASP A 29 18.83 9.26 1.36
C ASP A 29 17.59 8.37 1.31
N ASP A 30 16.60 8.59 2.18
CA ASP A 30 15.34 7.84 2.18
C ASP A 30 14.21 8.68 1.56
N LEU A 31 13.21 7.98 1.02
CA LEU A 31 11.96 8.59 0.56
C LEU A 31 10.74 7.80 1.05
N TRP A 32 9.61 8.50 1.09
CA TRP A 32 8.30 7.89 1.26
C TRP A 32 7.72 7.52 -0.11
N PHE A 33 7.21 6.31 -0.24
CA PHE A 33 6.60 5.80 -1.46
C PHE A 33 5.21 5.25 -1.17
N GLY A 34 4.21 5.75 -1.89
CA GLY A 34 2.82 5.36 -1.75
C GLY A 34 2.36 4.47 -2.89
N VAL A 35 1.64 3.39 -2.56
CA VAL A 35 0.98 2.53 -3.54
C VAL A 35 -0.50 2.41 -3.19
N TRP A 36 -1.37 2.83 -4.09
CA TRP A 36 -2.83 2.76 -3.88
C TRP A 36 -3.39 1.47 -4.44
N VAL A 37 -4.08 0.74 -3.58
CA VAL A 37 -4.63 -0.58 -3.86
C VAL A 37 -6.14 -0.59 -3.62
N ARG A 38 -6.83 -1.34 -4.47
CA ARG A 38 -8.22 -1.74 -4.28
C ARG A 38 -8.31 -3.25 -4.37
N ALA A 39 -9.23 -3.83 -3.62
CA ALA A 39 -9.62 -5.22 -3.77
C ALA A 39 -11.07 -5.29 -4.24
N PHE A 40 -11.35 -6.23 -5.12
CA PHE A 40 -12.69 -6.54 -5.61
C PHE A 40 -12.93 -8.03 -5.37
N ASN A 41 -14.13 -8.36 -4.91
CA ASN A 41 -14.55 -9.73 -4.69
C ASN A 41 -15.66 -10.08 -5.68
N SER A 42 -15.31 -10.85 -6.71
CA SER A 42 -16.25 -11.36 -7.71
C SER A 42 -16.80 -12.75 -7.37
N SER A 43 -16.51 -13.29 -6.19
CA SER A 43 -17.04 -14.58 -5.74
C SER A 43 -18.41 -14.43 -5.06
N ASP A 44 -19.07 -15.56 -4.84
CA ASP A 44 -20.37 -15.69 -4.18
C ASP A 44 -20.29 -15.76 -2.64
N SER A 45 -19.09 -15.57 -2.08
CA SER A 45 -18.83 -15.65 -0.64
C SER A 45 -17.95 -14.49 -0.18
N ILE A 46 -18.03 -14.16 1.11
CA ILE A 46 -17.17 -13.12 1.72
C ILE A 46 -15.72 -13.58 1.64
N GLN A 47 -14.84 -12.70 1.13
CA GLN A 47 -13.40 -12.96 1.03
C GLN A 47 -12.60 -12.00 1.91
N ALA A 48 -11.41 -12.40 2.32
CA ALA A 48 -10.46 -11.48 2.95
C ALA A 48 -9.59 -10.81 1.88
N THR A 49 -9.22 -9.54 2.09
CA THR A 49 -8.16 -8.90 1.31
C THR A 49 -6.81 -9.58 1.57
N ALA A 50 -5.88 -9.40 0.63
CA ALA A 50 -4.47 -9.72 0.82
C ALA A 50 -3.89 -8.98 2.05
N ASP A 51 -2.90 -9.59 2.69
CA ASP A 51 -2.35 -9.10 3.96
C ASP A 51 -0.81 -9.15 4.03
N ASP A 52 -0.14 -9.58 2.96
CA ASP A 52 1.30 -9.51 2.82
C ASP A 52 1.64 -8.84 1.48
N PHE A 53 2.42 -7.77 1.57
CA PHE A 53 2.80 -6.92 0.44
C PHE A 53 4.29 -6.61 0.52
N LYS A 54 4.97 -6.63 -0.62
CA LYS A 54 6.37 -6.22 -0.71
C LYS A 54 6.62 -5.45 -2.00
N ILE A 55 7.47 -4.45 -1.95
CA ILE A 55 8.13 -3.92 -3.14
C ILE A 55 9.42 -4.70 -3.35
N VAL A 56 9.68 -5.14 -4.57
CA VAL A 56 10.92 -5.80 -4.97
C VAL A 56 11.58 -5.03 -6.11
N ASP A 57 12.87 -4.75 -5.98
CA ASP A 57 13.67 -4.12 -7.04
C ASP A 57 14.35 -5.15 -7.97
N THR A 58 15.01 -4.68 -9.03
CA THR A 58 15.71 -5.56 -9.99
C THR A 58 16.93 -6.30 -9.44
N ARG A 59 17.41 -5.94 -8.24
CA ARG A 59 18.48 -6.65 -7.52
C ARG A 59 17.91 -7.70 -6.56
N GLY A 60 16.59 -7.73 -6.37
CA GLY A 60 15.91 -8.60 -5.42
C GLY A 60 15.87 -8.04 -4.00
N GLU A 61 16.16 -6.75 -3.80
CA GLU A 61 15.93 -6.12 -2.49
C GLU A 61 14.43 -5.96 -2.23
N GLU A 62 14.00 -6.35 -1.03
CA GLU A 62 12.59 -6.35 -0.64
C GLU A 62 12.31 -5.26 0.39
N PHE A 63 11.15 -4.60 0.25
CA PHE A 63 10.69 -3.56 1.15
C PHE A 63 9.25 -3.82 1.58
N THR A 64 8.99 -3.81 2.88
CA THR A 64 7.65 -4.02 3.46
C THR A 64 6.95 -2.70 3.77
N PRO A 65 5.60 -2.66 3.73
CA PRO A 65 4.86 -1.48 4.15
C PRO A 65 5.14 -1.12 5.61
N MET A 66 5.08 0.18 5.90
CA MET A 66 5.15 0.69 7.26
C MET A 66 3.92 0.28 8.07
N LEU A 67 4.15 0.04 9.35
CA LEU A 67 3.06 -0.04 10.31
C LEU A 67 2.52 1.36 10.58
N VAL A 68 1.23 1.53 10.37
CA VAL A 68 0.49 2.77 10.62
C VAL A 68 -0.63 2.43 11.58
N ASP A 69 -0.78 3.22 12.63
CA ASP A 69 -1.82 3.00 13.63
C ASP A 69 -3.25 3.13 13.07
N GLU A 70 -4.22 2.69 13.85
CA GLU A 70 -5.64 2.67 13.45
C GLU A 70 -6.28 4.05 13.32
N SER A 71 -5.62 5.14 13.72
CA SER A 71 -6.15 6.50 13.54
C SER A 71 -6.19 6.90 12.06
N ASN A 72 -5.25 6.40 11.26
CA ASN A 72 -5.20 6.67 9.83
C ASN A 72 -6.13 5.72 9.06
N LYS A 73 -7.27 6.27 8.59
CA LYS A 73 -8.29 5.52 7.84
C LYS A 73 -8.01 5.39 6.34
N LEU A 74 -6.88 5.92 5.87
CA LEU A 74 -6.51 5.91 4.46
C LEU A 74 -5.65 4.70 4.10
N VAL A 75 -5.02 4.05 5.09
CA VAL A 75 -4.08 2.95 4.90
C VAL A 75 -4.80 1.64 4.61
N PHE A 76 -4.23 0.86 3.69
CA PHE A 76 -4.76 -0.44 3.31
C PHE A 76 -4.62 -1.43 4.48
N ARG A 77 -5.69 -2.18 4.75
CA ARG A 77 -5.74 -3.18 5.82
C ARG A 77 -6.37 -4.47 5.35
N LYS A 78 -6.03 -5.54 6.07
CA LYS A 78 -6.79 -6.78 5.99
C LYS A 78 -8.24 -6.50 6.38
N ALA A 79 -9.16 -6.82 5.49
CA ALA A 79 -10.59 -6.58 5.68
C ALA A 79 -11.40 -7.69 5.00
N ALA A 80 -12.61 -7.90 5.50
CA ALA A 80 -13.61 -8.69 4.81
C ALA A 80 -14.22 -7.87 3.66
N VAL A 81 -14.31 -8.47 2.48
CA VAL A 81 -14.95 -7.90 1.29
C VAL A 81 -16.19 -8.73 1.00
N LEU A 82 -17.34 -8.05 0.94
CA LEU A 82 -18.63 -8.70 0.67
C LEU A 82 -18.61 -9.45 -0.67
N ALA A 83 -19.44 -10.48 -0.78
CA ALA A 83 -19.65 -11.24 -2.02
C ALA A 83 -20.23 -10.35 -3.15
N ASP A 84 -20.37 -10.93 -4.33
CA ASP A 84 -21.16 -10.41 -5.45
C ASP A 84 -20.74 -9.01 -5.92
N GLY A 85 -19.43 -8.80 -6.07
CA GLY A 85 -18.85 -7.55 -6.55
C GLY A 85 -18.51 -6.55 -5.45
N GLY A 86 -18.46 -6.98 -4.19
CA GLY A 86 -17.99 -6.15 -3.10
C GLY A 86 -16.58 -5.61 -3.35
N GLN A 87 -16.27 -4.44 -2.78
CA GLN A 87 -14.99 -3.79 -2.95
C GLN A 87 -14.41 -3.26 -1.64
N TYR A 88 -13.09 -3.18 -1.60
CA TYR A 88 -12.32 -2.50 -0.56
C TYR A 88 -11.37 -1.47 -1.22
N PRO A 89 -11.26 -0.24 -0.70
CA PRO A 89 -12.03 0.29 0.43
C PRO A 89 -13.53 0.35 0.16
N ASN A 90 -14.33 0.35 1.23
CA ASN A 90 -15.78 0.50 1.09
C ASN A 90 -16.09 1.79 0.31
N PRO A 91 -17.02 1.79 -0.68
CA PRO A 91 -17.24 2.94 -1.55
C PRO A 91 -17.56 4.26 -0.82
N ASN A 92 -18.15 4.19 0.37
CA ASN A 92 -18.51 5.35 1.19
C ASN A 92 -17.44 5.72 2.25
N SER A 93 -16.24 5.13 2.17
CA SER A 93 -15.13 5.39 3.11
C SER A 93 -14.29 6.60 2.70
N ALA A 94 -13.53 7.16 3.65
CA ALA A 94 -12.60 8.26 3.38
C ALA A 94 -11.59 7.91 2.27
N ALA A 95 -11.00 6.72 2.31
CA ALA A 95 -10.05 6.24 1.31
C ALA A 95 -10.66 6.12 -0.10
N ALA A 96 -11.92 5.69 -0.20
CA ALA A 96 -12.62 5.60 -1.49
C ALA A 96 -12.95 6.97 -2.10
N ASN A 97 -13.11 8.01 -1.27
CA ASN A 97 -13.42 9.37 -1.70
C ASN A 97 -12.17 10.20 -2.08
N LEU A 98 -10.97 9.63 -1.96
CA LEU A 98 -9.76 10.26 -2.46
C LEU A 98 -9.73 10.23 -4.00
N PRO A 99 -9.02 11.18 -4.66
CA PRO A 99 -8.87 11.18 -6.12
C PRO A 99 -8.29 9.88 -6.69
N THR A 100 -7.50 9.14 -5.91
CA THR A 100 -6.89 7.86 -6.27
C THR A 100 -7.80 6.66 -6.04
N THR A 101 -8.95 6.86 -5.36
CA THR A 101 -10.02 5.89 -5.14
C THR A 101 -9.50 4.54 -4.62
N GLY A 102 -8.65 4.55 -3.60
CA GLY A 102 -8.01 3.33 -3.05
C GLY A 102 -7.39 3.60 -1.69
N ALA A 103 -7.07 2.53 -0.97
CA ALA A 103 -6.31 2.65 0.27
C ALA A 103 -4.81 2.51 0.00
N ILE A 104 -4.00 3.22 0.78
CA ILE A 104 -2.57 3.35 0.55
C ILE A 104 -1.76 2.31 1.33
N LEU A 105 -0.79 1.69 0.66
CA LEU A 105 0.37 1.06 1.28
C LEU A 105 1.51 2.08 1.27
N ILE A 106 2.15 2.29 2.42
CA ILE A 106 3.21 3.28 2.57
C ILE A 106 4.51 2.55 2.80
N PHE A 107 5.53 2.88 2.02
CA PHE A 107 6.86 2.29 2.12
C PHE A 107 7.89 3.37 2.40
N LYS A 108 8.90 3.02 3.18
CA LYS A 108 10.15 3.77 3.27
C LYS A 108 11.18 3.08 2.39
N LEU A 109 11.71 3.78 1.39
CA LEU A 109 12.70 3.23 0.45
C LEU A 109 13.98 4.07 0.48
N PRO A 110 15.18 3.47 0.33
CA PRO A 110 16.35 4.20 -0.08
C PRO A 110 16.10 4.85 -1.45
N SER A 111 16.48 6.11 -1.64
CA SER A 111 16.24 6.85 -2.89
C SER A 111 16.92 6.20 -4.09
N ALA A 112 18.08 5.57 -3.88
CA ALA A 112 18.79 4.79 -4.89
C ALA A 112 17.96 3.60 -5.43
N THR A 113 16.94 3.13 -4.71
CA THR A 113 16.03 2.06 -5.17
C THR A 113 15.36 2.44 -6.50
N LEU A 114 15.12 3.73 -6.74
CA LEU A 114 14.51 4.22 -7.98
C LEU A 114 15.40 4.04 -9.22
N ASP A 115 16.69 3.80 -9.04
CA ASP A 115 17.62 3.47 -10.14
C ASP A 115 17.52 1.99 -10.55
N TYR A 116 16.98 1.13 -9.67
CA TYR A 116 16.89 -0.32 -9.85
C TYR A 116 15.49 -0.77 -10.30
N ARG A 117 14.88 0.02 -11.18
CA ARG A 117 13.56 -0.22 -11.78
C ARG A 117 13.58 -1.30 -12.88
N PRO A 118 12.43 -1.93 -13.19
CA PRO A 118 11.10 -1.69 -12.59
C PRO A 118 11.02 -2.14 -11.13
N LEU A 119 10.19 -1.44 -10.35
CA LEU A 119 9.78 -1.92 -9.03
C LEU A 119 8.55 -2.80 -9.21
N GLU A 120 8.48 -3.92 -8.51
CA GLU A 120 7.33 -4.81 -8.51
C GLU A 120 6.65 -4.81 -7.14
N LEU A 121 5.33 -4.68 -7.11
CA LEU A 121 4.54 -4.96 -5.92
C LEU A 121 4.13 -6.43 -5.93
N GLU A 122 4.71 -7.22 -5.04
CA GLU A 122 4.26 -8.56 -4.72
C GLU A 122 3.08 -8.51 -3.76
N ILE A 123 2.06 -9.31 -4.04
CA ILE A 123 0.82 -9.39 -3.26
C ILE A 123 0.59 -10.86 -2.89
N ARG A 124 0.44 -11.12 -1.60
CA ARG A 124 0.17 -12.45 -1.04
C ARG A 124 -0.99 -12.38 -0.05
N SER A 125 -1.68 -13.52 0.10
CA SER A 125 -2.73 -13.68 1.10
C SER A 125 -2.43 -14.89 1.97
N SER A 126 -2.41 -14.70 3.29
CA SER A 126 -2.31 -15.79 4.25
C SER A 126 -3.45 -16.81 4.14
N SER A 127 -4.62 -16.41 3.62
CA SER A 127 -5.75 -17.31 3.38
C SER A 127 -5.59 -18.20 2.15
N LEU A 128 -4.64 -17.89 1.25
CA LEU A 128 -4.35 -18.64 0.03
C LEU A 128 -2.83 -18.95 -0.05
N PRO A 129 -2.31 -19.84 0.82
CA PRO A 129 -0.89 -20.15 0.85
C PRO A 129 -0.36 -20.61 -0.52
N GLY A 130 0.81 -20.09 -0.91
CA GLY A 130 1.47 -20.42 -2.17
C GLY A 130 0.89 -19.71 -3.41
N LYS A 131 -0.14 -18.86 -3.25
CA LYS A 131 -0.60 -17.96 -4.30
C LYS A 131 0.06 -16.60 -4.15
N GLN A 132 0.59 -16.08 -5.24
CA GLN A 132 1.19 -14.76 -5.33
C GLN A 132 0.75 -14.09 -6.63
N ALA A 133 0.54 -12.78 -6.56
CA ALA A 133 0.44 -11.91 -7.74
C ALA A 133 1.58 -10.89 -7.70
N SER A 134 1.97 -10.39 -8.86
CA SER A 134 2.91 -9.27 -8.99
C SER A 134 2.34 -8.23 -9.95
N VAL A 135 2.63 -6.96 -9.70
CA VAL A 135 2.33 -5.85 -10.61
C VAL A 135 3.50 -4.88 -10.66
N THR A 136 3.92 -4.49 -11.87
CA THR A 136 4.92 -3.45 -12.06
C THR A 136 4.37 -2.10 -11.61
N LEU A 137 5.17 -1.36 -10.86
CA LEU A 137 4.84 -0.04 -10.35
C LEU A 137 5.38 1.05 -11.27
N ASP A 138 4.49 1.94 -11.69
CA ASP A 138 4.85 3.16 -12.40
C ASP A 138 5.39 4.19 -11.38
N VAL A 139 6.45 4.91 -11.76
CA VAL A 139 7.09 5.95 -10.93
C VAL A 139 7.20 7.24 -11.72
#